data_AF-A0A916MHW8-F1
#
_entry.id   AF-A0A916MHW8-F1
#
_cell.length_a   1.000
_cell.length_b   1.000
_cell.length_c   1.000
_cell.angle_alpha   90.00
_cell.angle_beta   90.00
_cell.angle_gamma   90.00
#
_symmetry.space_group_name_H-M   'P 1'
#
loop_
_entity.id
_entity.type
_entity.pdbx_description
1 polymer ?
#
loop_
_entity_poly.entity_id
_entity_poly.type
_entity_poly.pdbx_seq_one_letter_code
_entity_poly.pdbx_strand_id
1 'polypeptide(L)' 'MALASFGAGCFWGVEAAFRRLQGVTGTAVGYMGGHVENPSYEIVCTDRSGHAEVVEVEFDPEKLSYETLLETFWTCHD' A
#
# COMPACT_ATOMS: atom_id res chain seq x y z
N MET A 1 -16.75 4.99 -2.10
CA MET A 1 -15.50 4.22 -2.26
C MET A 1 -14.38 5.18 -2.62
N ALA A 2 -13.26 5.08 -1.92
CA ALA A 2 -12.05 5.86 -2.14
C ALA A 2 -10.82 4.93 -2.19
N LEU A 3 -9.78 5.37 -2.90
CA LEU A 3 -8.52 4.65 -3.03
C LEU A 3 -7.39 5.44 -2.35
N ALA A 4 -6.48 4.72 -1.70
CA ALA A 4 -5.29 5.27 -1.09
C ALA A 4 -4.11 4.31 -1.34
N SER A 5 -2.92 4.88 -1.59
CA SER A 5 -1.70 4.09 -1.83
C SER A 5 -0.67 4.40 -0.74
N PHE A 6 -0.13 3.35 -0.11
CA PHE A 6 0.84 3.46 0.99
C PHE A 6 2.12 2.68 0.68
N GLY A 7 3.27 3.34 0.76
CA GLY A 7 4.59 2.70 0.70
C GLY A 7 5.22 2.65 2.08
N ALA A 8 5.33 1.47 2.68
CA ALA A 8 5.77 1.26 4.07
C ALA A 8 6.76 0.09 4.21
N GLY A 9 7.61 -0.14 3.20
CA GLY A 9 8.49 -1.31 3.15
C GLY A 9 7.77 -2.55 2.66
N CYS A 10 8.05 -3.72 3.25
CA CYS A 10 7.52 -5.01 2.78
C CYS A 10 5.99 -5.02 2.74
N PHE A 11 5.42 -5.04 1.53
CA PHE A 11 3.99 -4.89 1.33
C PHE A 11 3.13 -6.02 1.93
N TRP A 12 3.69 -7.19 2.26
CA TRP A 12 2.94 -8.33 2.78
C TRP A 12 2.43 -8.09 4.20
N GLY A 13 3.28 -7.50 5.06
CA GLY A 13 2.88 -7.14 6.42
C GLY A 13 1.89 -5.99 6.43
N VAL A 14 2.14 -5.00 5.58
CA VAL A 14 1.34 -3.78 5.46
C VAL A 14 -0.06 -4.10 4.91
N GLU A 15 -0.16 -4.89 3.85
CA GLU A 15 -1.45 -5.33 3.28
C GLU A 15 -2.26 -6.11 4.31
N ALA A 16 -1.62 -7.01 5.05
CA ALA A 16 -2.29 -7.79 6.09
C ALA A 16 -2.83 -6.93 7.24
N ALA A 17 -2.18 -5.81 7.57
CA ALA A 17 -2.66 -4.85 8.55
C ALA A 17 -3.91 -4.12 8.04
N PHE A 18 -3.88 -3.57 6.83
CA PHE A 18 -5.01 -2.85 6.24
C PHE A 18 -6.25 -3.73 6.05
N ARG A 19 -6.09 -4.99 5.61
CA ARG A 19 -7.21 -5.92 5.40
C ARG A 19 -8.03 -6.21 6.65
N ARG A 20 -7.51 -5.91 7.85
CA ARG A 20 -8.21 -6.11 9.12
C ARG A 20 -9.07 -4.92 9.53
N LEU A 21 -8.91 -3.76 8.90
CA LEU A 21 -9.67 -2.57 9.23
C LEU A 21 -11.11 -2.67 8.74
N GLN A 22 -12.05 -2.39 9.64
CA GLN A 22 -13.46 -2.32 9.28
C GLN A 22 -13.68 -1.09 8.37
N GLY A 23 -14.25 -1.31 7.19
CA GLY A 23 -14.43 -0.28 6.17
C GLY A 23 -13.47 -0.40 5.00
N VAL A 24 -12.41 -1.22 5.10
CA VAL A 24 -11.64 -1.68 3.93
C VAL A 24 -12.44 -2.73 3.18
N THR A 25 -12.47 -2.58 1.86
CA THR A 25 -13.26 -3.42 0.93
C THR A 25 -12.40 -4.17 -0.07
N GLY A 26 -11.19 -3.69 -0.32
CA GLY A 26 -10.22 -4.31 -1.22
C GLY A 26 -8.81 -3.84 -0.90
N THR A 27 -7.84 -4.70 -1.18
CA THR A 27 -6.41 -4.36 -1.16
C THR A 27 -5.73 -4.99 -2.36
N ALA A 28 -4.72 -4.30 -2.87
CA ALA A 28 -3.81 -4.83 -3.87
C ALA A 28 -2.38 -4.39 -3.54
N VAL A 29 -1.41 -5.20 -3.94
CA VAL A 29 0.01 -4.87 -3.80
C VAL A 29 0.61 -4.59 -5.17
N GLY A 30 1.59 -3.70 -5.23
CA GLY A 30 2.24 -3.33 -6.47
C GLY A 30 3.48 -2.47 -6.24
N TYR A 31 3.87 -1.78 -7.31
CA TYR A 31 5.07 -0.96 -7.37
C TYR A 31 4.74 0.42 -7.94
N MET A 32 5.21 1.49 -7.30
CA MET A 32 4.94 2.87 -7.71
C MET A 32 6.12 3.80 -7.43
N GLY A 33 6.18 4.94 -8.13
CA GLY A 33 7.15 6.01 -7.87
C GLY A 33 8.45 5.91 -8.69
N GLY A 34 8.64 4.81 -9.42
CA GLY A 34 9.77 4.59 -10.31
C GLY A 34 9.55 5.02 -11.75
N HIS A 35 10.52 4.69 -12.60
CA HIS A 35 10.57 5.11 -14.01
C HIS A 35 10.43 3.95 -15.01
N VAL A 36 10.46 2.70 -14.55
CA VAL A 36 10.27 1.52 -15.40
C VAL A 36 8.78 1.24 -15.57
N GLU A 37 8.26 1.21 -16.79
CA GLU A 37 6.87 0.84 -17.06
C GLU A 37 6.65 -0.67 -16.87
N ASN A 38 5.51 -1.04 -16.26
CA ASN A 38 5.11 -2.43 -16.00
C ASN A 38 6.24 -3.28 -15.37
N PRO A 39 6.83 -2.85 -14.25
CA PRO A 39 7.98 -3.53 -13.66
C PRO A 39 7.58 -4.92 -13.12
N SER A 40 8.46 -5.91 -13.30
CA SER A 40 8.34 -7.19 -12.60
C SER A 40 8.98 -7.10 -11.21
N TYR A 41 8.63 -8.03 -10.32
CA TYR A 41 9.23 -8.12 -8.99
C TYR A 41 10.76 -8.18 -9.05
N GLU A 42 11.30 -9.01 -9.95
CA GLU A 42 12.74 -9.18 -10.13
C GLU A 42 13.43 -7.89 -10.52
N ILE A 43 12.80 -7.06 -11.36
CA ILE A 43 13.34 -5.76 -11.76
C ILE A 43 13.35 -4.79 -10.57
N VAL A 44 12.29 -4.79 -9.75
CA VAL A 44 12.22 -3.94 -8.54
C VAL A 44 13.27 -4.34 -7.52
N CYS A 45 13.49 -5.64 -7.30
CA CYS A 45 14.54 -6.15 -6.41
C CYS A 45 15.97 -5.77 -6.81
N THR A 46 16.19 -5.23 -8.02
CA THR A 46 17.52 -4.72 -8.39
C THR A 46 17.80 -3.30 -7.89
N ASP A 47 16.82 -2.62 -7.30
CA ASP A 47 16.84 -1.19 -6.92
C ASP A 47 17.06 -0.22 -8.09
N ARG A 48 17.06 -0.71 -9.33
CA ARG A 48 17.29 0.12 -10.53
C ARG A 48 16.03 0.70 -11.12
N SER A 49 14.86 0.19 -10.75
CA SER A 49 13.57 0.63 -11.31
C SER A 49 13.08 1.94 -10.72
N GLY A 50 13.57 2.30 -9.52
CA GLY A 50 13.14 3.45 -8.73
C GLY A 50 11.76 3.28 -8.08
N HIS A 51 11.10 2.13 -8.24
CA HIS A 51 9.80 1.89 -7.61
C HIS A 51 9.95 1.47 -6.15
N ALA A 52 9.00 1.90 -5.33
CA ALA A 52 8.78 1.39 -3.99
C ALA A 52 7.69 0.30 -4.00
N GLU A 53 7.78 -0.65 -3.08
CA GLU A 53 6.66 -1.54 -2.76
C GLU A 53 5.52 -0.72 -2.15
N VAL A 54 4.31 -0.88 -2.68
CA VAL A 54 3.12 -0.14 -2.26
C VAL A 54 1.92 -1.05 -2.10
N VAL A 55 1.05 -0.68 -1.17
CA VAL A 55 -0.29 -1.27 -0.98
C VAL A 55 -1.34 -0.24 -1.39
N GLU A 56 -2.20 -0.62 -2.34
CA GLU A 56 -3.42 0.11 -2.65
C GLU A 56 -4.56 -0.41 -1.77
N VAL A 57 -5.27 0.51 -1.14
CA VAL A 57 -6.38 0.23 -0.21
C VAL A 57 -7.64 0.89 -0.74
N GLU A 58 -8.65 0.06 -1.02
CA GLU A 58 -10.00 0.51 -1.33
C GLU A 58 -10.85 0.49 -0.07
N PHE A 59 -11.39 1.65 0.30
CA PHE A 59 -12.15 1.81 1.55
C PHE A 59 -13.41 2.66 1.38
N ASP A 60 -14.32 2.51 2.34
CA ASP A 60 -15.53 3.29 2.48
C ASP A 60 -15.28 4.48 3.44
N PRO A 61 -15.19 5.72 2.94
CA PRO A 61 -14.90 6.89 3.78
C PRO A 61 -16.01 7.22 4.78
N GLU A 62 -17.22 6.68 4.61
CA GLU A 62 -18.31 6.82 5.60
C GLU A 62 -18.10 5.88 6.81
N LYS A 63 -17.29 4.83 6.66
CA LYS A 63 -17.00 3.84 7.71
C LYS A 63 -15.59 3.95 8.29
N LEU A 64 -14.64 4.44 7.50
CA LEU A 64 -13.21 4.50 7.85
C LEU A 64 -12.62 5.82 7.36
N SER A 65 -12.09 6.64 8.27
CA SER A 65 -11.46 7.90 7.88
C SER A 65 -10.05 7.66 7.34
N TYR A 66 -9.57 8.61 6.54
CA TYR A 66 -8.20 8.60 6.06
C TYR A 66 -7.18 8.74 7.20
N GLU A 67 -7.53 9.42 8.29
CA GLU A 67 -6.64 9.51 9.46
C GLU A 67 -6.43 8.15 10.11
N THR A 68 -7.45 7.30 10.22
CA THR A 68 -7.30 5.93 10.75
C THR A 68 -6.41 5.07 9.84
N LEU A 69 -6.47 5.26 8.52
CA LEU A 69 -5.53 4.64 7.60
C LEU A 69 -4.10 5.09 7.86
N LEU A 70 -3.88 6.40 8.09
CA LEU A 70 -2.58 6.94 8.44
C LEU A 70 -2.08 6.42 9.79
N GLU A 71 -2.93 6.33 10.81
CA GLU A 71 -2.57 5.73 12.10
C GLU A 71 -2.09 4.29 11.93
N THR A 72 -2.81 3.49 11.14
CA THR A 72 -2.40 2.11 10.83
C THR A 72 -1.07 2.09 10.09
N PHE A 73 -0.92 2.95 9.08
CA PHE A 73 0.32 3.12 8.33
C PHE A 73 1.50 3.36 9.28
N TRP A 74 1.43 4.36 10.18
CA TRP A 74 2.51 4.69 11.13
C TRP A 74 2.82 3.60 12.16
N THR A 75 1.92 2.62 12.38
CA THR A 75 2.23 1.45 13.22
C THR A 75 2.92 0.31 12.48
N CYS A 76 2.95 0.35 11.14
CA CYS A 76 3.47 -0.74 10.30
C CYS A 76 4.94 -0.55 9.88
N HIS A 77 5.54 0.60 10.13
CA HIS A 77 6.91 0.92 9.74
C HIS A 77 7.56 1.83 10.80
N ASP A 78 8.89 1.84 10.80
CA ASP A 78 9.75 2.64 11.69
C ASP A 78 10.36 3.82 10.91
#